data_AF-A0A5R2MXY7-F1
#
_entry.id   AF-A0A5R2MXY7-F1
#
_cell.length_a   1.000
_cell.length_b   1.000
_cell.length_c   1.000
_cell.angle_alpha   90.00
_cell.angle_beta   90.00
_cell.angle_gamma   90.00
#
_symmetry.space_group_name_H-M   'P 1'
#
loop_
_entity.id
_entity.type
_entity.pdbx_description
1 polymer ?
#
loop_
_entity_poly.entity_id
_entity_poly.type
_entity_poly.pdbx_seq_one_letter_code
_entity_poly.pdbx_strand_id
1 'polypeptide(L)'
;IRTPMNGIMGMAKLLADTSLSPEQQTYVGAISTSASALLALIEDLLDYSKIEAGRFDPEPQPMSVREIADNIIELMAARAFAKNIGLGCHVEPDVPQLITADPGRVRQVLLNL
;
A
#
# COMPACT_ATOMS: atom_id res chain seq x y z
N ILE A 1 -18.88 -2.83 -0.47
CA ILE A 1 -17.73 -3.58 -1.02
C ILE A 1 -16.64 -3.83 0.04
N ARG A 2 -16.21 -2.82 0.83
CA ARG A 2 -15.24 -3.04 1.93
C ARG A 2 -15.70 -4.04 3.00
N THR A 3 -16.97 -4.00 3.42
CA THR A 3 -17.52 -4.91 4.45
C THR A 3 -17.39 -6.41 4.11
N PRO A 4 -17.81 -6.89 2.92
CA PRO A 4 -17.61 -8.30 2.58
C PRO A 4 -16.12 -8.68 2.43
N MET A 5 -15.27 -7.78 1.91
CA MET A 5 -13.83 -8.03 1.79
C MET A 5 -13.14 -8.16 3.16
N ASN A 6 -13.45 -7.27 4.09
CA ASN A 6 -12.95 -7.35 5.47
C ASN A 6 -13.42 -8.63 6.17
N GLY A 7 -14.64 -9.10 5.85
CA GLY A 7 -15.13 -10.40 6.31
C GLY A 7 -14.28 -11.56 5.79
N ILE A 8 -13.99 -11.61 4.49
CA ILE A 8 -13.15 -12.66 3.88
C ILE A 8 -11.74 -12.67 4.48
N MET A 9 -11.10 -11.49 4.59
CA MET A 9 -9.77 -11.37 5.20
C MET A 9 -9.79 -11.77 6.68
N GLY A 10 -10.82 -11.37 7.43
CA GLY A 10 -11.00 -11.76 8.83
C GLY A 10 -11.12 -13.28 8.99
N MET A 11 -11.92 -13.93 8.15
CA MET A 11 -12.08 -15.39 8.17
C MET A 11 -10.81 -16.13 7.76
N ALA A 12 -10.10 -15.64 6.74
CA ALA A 12 -8.81 -16.21 6.33
C ALA A 12 -7.77 -16.11 7.45
N LYS A 13 -7.74 -14.99 8.18
CA LYS A 13 -6.88 -14.81 9.35
C LYS A 13 -7.24 -15.76 10.50
N LEU A 14 -8.53 -15.86 10.84
CA LEU A 14 -9.01 -16.79 11.86
C LEU A 14 -8.68 -18.26 11.50
N LEU A 15 -8.80 -18.64 10.22
CA LEU A 15 -8.40 -19.97 9.76
C LEU A 15 -6.90 -20.20 9.87
N ALA A 16 -6.08 -19.19 9.54
CA ALA A 16 -4.63 -19.26 9.66
C ALA A 16 -4.17 -19.51 11.11
N ASP A 17 -4.94 -19.07 12.10
CA ASP A 17 -4.69 -19.28 13.52
C ASP A 17 -5.10 -20.69 14.02
N THR A 18 -5.64 -21.55 13.14
CA THR A 18 -6.01 -22.95 13.47
C THR A 18 -4.95 -23.97 13.06
N SER A 19 -5.14 -25.23 13.45
CA SER A 19 -4.28 -26.33 12.97
C SER A 19 -4.62 -26.68 11.52
N LEU A 20 -3.72 -26.30 10.61
CA LEU A 20 -3.85 -26.54 9.17
C LEU A 20 -2.75 -27.47 8.66
N SER A 21 -3.10 -28.33 7.69
CA SER A 21 -2.10 -29.07 6.91
C SER A 21 -1.27 -28.11 6.04
N PRO A 22 -0.07 -28.50 5.57
CA PRO A 22 0.75 -27.66 4.70
C PRO A 22 0.03 -27.18 3.43
N GLU A 23 -0.82 -28.04 2.86
CA GLU A 23 -1.64 -27.73 1.69
C GLU A 23 -2.72 -26.69 2.03
N GLN A 24 -3.39 -26.84 3.17
CA GLN A 24 -4.39 -25.88 3.64
C GLN A 24 -3.78 -24.51 3.98
N GLN A 25 -2.57 -24.47 4.56
CA GLN A 25 -1.83 -23.23 4.77
C GLN A 25 -1.57 -22.50 3.44
N THR A 26 -1.22 -23.25 2.40
CA THR A 26 -1.02 -22.70 1.05
C THR A 26 -2.32 -22.09 0.51
N TYR A 27 -3.45 -22.77 0.69
CA TYR A 27 -4.77 -22.23 0.28
C TYR A 27 -5.16 -20.97 1.05
N VAL A 28 -4.99 -20.95 2.37
CA VAL A 28 -5.29 -19.76 3.20
C VAL A 28 -4.38 -18.58 2.83
N GLY A 29 -3.11 -18.84 2.53
CA GLY A 29 -2.18 -17.84 2.02
C GLY A 29 -2.59 -17.27 0.65
N ALA A 30 -3.03 -18.13 -0.26
CA ALA A 30 -3.54 -17.71 -1.56
C ALA A 30 -4.81 -16.85 -1.46
N ILE A 31 -5.76 -17.23 -0.58
CA ILE A 31 -6.97 -16.44 -0.28
C ILE A 31 -6.58 -15.06 0.26
N SER A 32 -5.70 -15.00 1.24
CA SER A 32 -5.28 -13.74 1.87
C SER A 32 -4.61 -12.79 0.88
N THR A 33 -3.73 -13.34 0.02
CA THR A 33 -3.05 -12.59 -1.03
C THR A 33 -4.04 -12.04 -2.05
N SER A 34 -4.96 -12.88 -2.51
CA SER A 34 -5.97 -12.52 -3.52
C SER A 34 -6.96 -11.49 -2.98
N ALA A 35 -7.40 -11.64 -1.73
CA ALA A 35 -8.31 -10.71 -1.08
C ALA A 35 -7.66 -9.33 -0.89
N SER A 36 -6.39 -9.29 -0.50
CA SER A 36 -5.63 -8.04 -0.35
C SER A 36 -5.46 -7.32 -1.69
N ALA A 37 -5.13 -8.06 -2.76
CA ALA A 37 -5.02 -7.51 -4.10
C ALA A 37 -6.37 -6.96 -4.62
N LEU A 38 -7.47 -7.69 -4.39
CA LEU A 38 -8.80 -7.24 -4.80
C LEU A 38 -9.24 -5.99 -4.02
N LEU A 39 -8.96 -5.92 -2.71
CA LEU A 39 -9.27 -4.75 -1.90
C LEU A 39 -8.53 -3.50 -2.40
N ALA A 40 -7.24 -3.63 -2.72
CA ALA A 40 -6.45 -2.53 -3.30
C ALA A 40 -7.06 -2.04 -4.63
N LEU A 41 -7.44 -2.96 -5.54
CA LEU A 41 -8.10 -2.60 -6.79
C LEU A 41 -9.44 -1.87 -6.59
N ILE A 42 -10.22 -2.30 -5.60
CA ILE A 42 -11.48 -1.62 -5.23
C ILE A 42 -11.20 -0.22 -4.69
N GLU A 43 -10.18 -0.06 -3.87
CA GLU A 43 -9.78 1.24 -3.32
C GLU A 43 -9.33 2.19 -4.43
N ASP A 44 -8.50 1.72 -5.36
CA ASP A 44 -8.08 2.48 -6.53
C ASP A 44 -9.27 2.88 -7.42
N LEU A 45 -10.20 1.96 -7.67
CA LEU A 45 -11.43 2.24 -8.44
C LEU A 45 -12.30 3.30 -7.77
N LEU A 46 -12.47 3.23 -6.44
CA LEU A 46 -13.26 4.20 -5.67
C LEU A 46 -12.61 5.58 -5.68
N ASP A 47 -11.29 5.65 -5.55
CA ASP A 47 -10.55 6.90 -5.60
C ASP A 47 -10.59 7.51 -7.01
N TYR A 48 -10.43 6.71 -8.07
CA TYR A 48 -10.66 7.14 -9.45
C TYR A 48 -12.09 7.70 -9.64
N SER A 49 -13.10 6.99 -9.13
CA SER A 49 -14.50 7.41 -9.22
C SER A 49 -14.79 8.72 -8.48
N LYS A 50 -14.07 9.01 -7.38
CA LYS A 50 -14.17 10.30 -6.70
C LYS A 50 -13.56 11.43 -7.53
N ILE A 51 -12.42 11.19 -8.16
CA ILE A 51 -11.73 12.17 -9.02
C ILE A 51 -12.61 12.53 -10.23
N GLU A 52 -13.13 11.55 -10.96
CA GLU A 52 -14.03 11.75 -12.11
C GLU A 52 -15.32 12.50 -11.72
N ALA A 53 -15.83 12.26 -10.51
CA ALA A 53 -17.01 12.95 -10.00
C ALA A 53 -16.71 14.36 -9.45
N GLY A 54 -15.47 14.85 -9.53
CA GLY A 54 -15.05 16.12 -8.94
C GLY A 54 -15.12 16.16 -7.41
N ARG A 55 -15.18 15.00 -6.75
CA ARG A 55 -15.26 14.82 -5.29
C ARG A 55 -13.92 14.43 -4.67
N PHE A 56 -12.83 14.65 -5.40
CA PHE A 56 -11.49 14.47 -4.86
C PHE A 56 -11.06 15.75 -4.15
N ASP A 57 -10.92 15.64 -2.83
CA ASP A 57 -10.43 16.73 -1.99
C ASP A 57 -9.13 16.26 -1.35
N PRO A 58 -7.96 16.70 -1.85
CA PRO A 58 -6.70 16.38 -1.19
C PRO A 58 -6.67 17.02 0.20
N GLU A 59 -5.98 16.39 1.14
CA GLU A 59 -5.77 16.95 2.49
C GLU A 59 -4.37 17.57 2.59
N PRO A 60 -4.15 18.81 2.10
CA PRO A 60 -2.85 19.44 2.11
C PRO A 60 -2.39 19.75 3.53
N GLN A 61 -1.21 19.25 3.89
CA GLN A 61 -0.53 19.53 5.14
C GLN A 61 0.98 19.64 4.92
N PRO A 62 1.71 20.35 5.80
CA PRO A 62 3.16 20.37 5.75
C PRO A 62 3.74 18.95 5.89
N MET A 63 4.62 18.57 4.96
CA MET A 63 5.25 17.25 4.94
C MET A 63 6.67 17.28 4.39
N SER A 64 7.52 16.36 4.85
CA SER A 64 8.89 16.18 4.40
C SER A 64 8.98 15.18 3.26
N VAL A 65 9.45 15.62 2.09
CA VAL A 65 9.67 14.75 0.93
C VAL A 65 10.71 13.68 1.24
N ARG A 66 11.73 14.03 2.01
CA ARG A 66 12.83 13.12 2.40
C ARG A 66 12.31 12.00 3.29
N GLU A 67 11.52 12.33 4.30
CA GLU A 67 10.91 11.33 5.18
C GLU A 67 9.99 10.38 4.42
N ILE A 68 9.17 10.88 3.48
CA ILE A 68 8.33 9.99 2.66
C ILE A 68 9.19 9.07 1.79
N ALA A 69 10.22 9.60 1.13
CA ALA A 69 11.10 8.80 0.29
C ALA A 69 11.82 7.70 1.10
N ASP A 70 12.40 8.06 2.25
CA ASP A 70 13.09 7.11 3.14
C ASP A 70 12.16 5.99 3.61
N ASN A 71 10.94 6.33 4.05
CA ASN A 71 9.93 5.35 4.47
C ASN A 71 9.53 4.38 3.34
N ILE A 72 9.50 4.85 2.10
CA ILE A 72 9.18 4.00 0.94
C ILE A 72 10.33 3.04 0.64
N ILE A 73 11.56 3.54 0.65
CA ILE A 73 12.75 2.70 0.44
C ILE A 73 12.83 1.61 1.51
N GLU A 74 12.61 1.96 2.78
CA GLU A 74 12.60 0.99 3.89
C GLU A 74 11.53 -0.09 3.68
N LEU A 75 10.31 0.30 3.31
CA LEU A 75 9.22 -0.64 3.05
C LEU A 75 9.53 -1.60 1.90
N MET A 76 10.20 -1.12 0.85
CA MET A 76 10.50 -1.91 -0.35
C MET A 76 11.83 -2.67 -0.26
N ALA A 77 12.69 -2.35 0.70
CA ALA A 77 14.03 -2.90 0.84
C ALA A 77 14.03 -4.44 0.89
N ALA A 78 13.16 -5.04 1.71
CA ALA A 78 13.07 -6.50 1.82
C ALA A 78 12.71 -7.18 0.49
N ARG A 79 11.78 -6.57 -0.27
CA ARG A 79 11.35 -7.10 -1.57
C ARG A 79 12.43 -6.93 -2.64
N ALA A 80 13.14 -5.80 -2.65
CA ALA A 80 14.24 -5.55 -3.55
C ALA A 80 15.42 -6.50 -3.27
N PHE A 81 15.77 -6.68 -1.99
CA PHE A 81 16.81 -7.61 -1.55
C PHE A 81 16.50 -9.06 -1.94
N ALA A 82 15.26 -9.53 -1.72
CA ALA A 82 14.84 -10.88 -2.13
C ALA A 82 14.97 -11.12 -3.64
N LYS A 83 14.95 -10.05 -4.45
CA LYS A 83 15.15 -10.08 -5.91
C LYS A 83 16.56 -9.73 -6.35
N ASN A 84 17.48 -9.50 -5.40
CA ASN A 84 18.86 -9.09 -5.66
C ASN A 84 18.96 -7.77 -6.45
N ILE A 85 18.05 -6.83 -6.16
CA ILE A 85 17.97 -5.50 -6.79
C ILE A 85 18.47 -4.45 -5.80
N GLY A 86 19.40 -3.58 -6.25
CA GLY A 86 19.80 -2.39 -5.51
C GLY A 86 18.71 -1.33 -5.57
N LEU A 87 18.26 -0.85 -4.41
CA LEU A 87 17.22 0.18 -4.28
C LEU A 87 17.72 1.30 -3.37
N GLY A 88 17.52 2.54 -3.79
CA GLY A 88 17.87 3.73 -3.01
C GLY A 88 17.14 4.96 -3.55
N CYS A 89 17.06 6.01 -2.72
CA CYS A 89 16.54 7.31 -3.13
C CYS A 89 17.60 8.40 -2.97
N HIS A 90 17.53 9.41 -3.83
CA HIS A 90 18.31 10.63 -3.71
C HIS A 90 17.35 11.81 -3.83
N VAL A 91 17.36 12.70 -2.82
CA VAL A 91 16.58 13.93 -2.83
C VAL A 91 17.55 15.10 -2.89
N GLU A 92 17.48 15.88 -3.95
CA GLU A 92 18.38 17.01 -4.18
C GLU A 92 18.36 18.02 -3.02
N PRO A 93 19.47 18.70 -2.70
CA PRO A 93 19.55 19.64 -1.58
C PRO A 93 18.64 20.87 -1.72
N ASP A 94 18.27 21.25 -2.95
CA ASP A 94 17.40 22.39 -3.25
C ASP A 94 15.91 22.11 -3.00
N VAL A 95 15.53 20.82 -2.86
CA VAL A 95 14.17 20.44 -2.49
C VAL A 95 13.86 20.95 -1.08
N PRO A 96 12.79 21.75 -0.90
CA PRO A 96 12.40 22.28 0.41
C PRO A 96 12.25 21.16 1.45
N GLN A 97 12.66 21.45 2.70
CA GLN A 97 12.50 20.49 3.80
C GLN A 97 11.03 20.13 4.04
N LEU A 98 10.14 21.10 3.88
CA LEU A 98 8.70 20.91 3.99
C LEU A 98 8.01 21.46 2.74
N ILE A 99 7.05 20.71 2.22
CA ILE A 99 6.12 21.14 1.20
C ILE A 99 4.68 20.97 1.72
N THR A 100 3.74 21.70 1.14
CA THR A 100 2.31 21.52 1.43
C THR A 100 1.70 20.59 0.38
N ALA A 101 1.34 19.37 0.79
CA ALA A 101 0.73 18.36 -0.06
C ALA A 101 -0.06 17.35 0.78
N ASP A 102 -0.77 16.42 0.13
CA ASP A 102 -1.40 15.26 0.78
C ASP A 102 -0.36 14.13 0.92
N PRO A 103 0.15 13.83 2.13
CA PRO A 103 1.23 12.85 2.33
C PRO A 103 0.81 11.44 1.96
N GLY A 104 -0.46 11.09 2.24
CA GLY A 104 -1.01 9.78 1.93
C GLY A 104 -1.05 9.55 0.44
N ARG A 105 -1.50 10.56 -0.32
CA ARG A 105 -1.56 10.50 -1.78
C ARG A 105 -0.18 10.49 -2.42
N VAL A 106 0.74 11.34 -1.96
CA VAL A 106 2.13 11.34 -2.46
C VAL A 106 2.79 9.98 -2.23
N ARG A 107 2.64 9.40 -1.04
CA ARG A 107 3.14 8.06 -0.73
C ARG A 107 2.58 7.00 -1.66
N GLN A 108 1.27 7.03 -1.92
CA GLN A 108 0.63 6.06 -2.82
C GLN A 108 1.15 6.18 -4.25
N VAL A 109 1.28 7.41 -4.78
CA VAL A 109 1.82 7.64 -6.12
C VAL A 109 3.23 7.06 -6.23
N LEU A 110 4.10 7.36 -5.27
CA LEU A 110 5.48 6.88 -5.27
C LEU A 110 5.60 5.35 -5.12
N LEU A 111 4.70 4.71 -4.35
CA LEU A 111 4.68 3.24 -4.22
C LEU A 111 4.20 2.52 -5.48
N ASN A 112 3.45 3.21 -6.34
CA ASN A 112 2.88 2.65 -7.56
C ASN A 112 3.78 2.84 -8.80
N LEU A 113 4.86 3.62 -8.69
CA LEU A 113 5.89 3.76 -9.73
C LEU A 113 6.80 2.52 -9.79
#